data_AF-A0A924BD49-F1
#
_entry.id   AF-A0A924BD49-F1
#
_cell.length_a   1.000
_cell.length_b   1.000
_cell.length_c   1.000
_cell.angle_alpha   90.00
_cell.angle_beta   90.00
_cell.angle_gamma   90.00
#
_symmetry.space_group_name_H-M   'P 1'
#
loop_
_entity.id
_entity.type
_entity.pdbx_description
1 polymer ?
#
loop_
_entity_poly.entity_id
_entity_poly.type
_entity_poly.pdbx_seq_one_letter_code
_entity_poly.pdbx_strand_id
1 'polypeptide(L)'
;MKNKISVCLIVKNEEKNIKECLISIKNIANEIIVLDTGSNDKTKEIASKYGQVYEYLWRDDFSEARNICISYAKSDWIMFIDADEILLEETANSIDSFLDLYNFYGPLVFNFRIINHTKEKILPEVYRNTLFKNNLGIKFTKPIGEYLHIENGMLIVKKCPQLFIIHNKLEEEETKNKSIKYISLIKTIIEKSNNIEKCSYYIELGDYHAIIDKKIESYNYYKEAYDLAESIKNNVSSSFFENILTRIVNILLISCDYQKSLIYIEKIRAINSFFYKIPSFIENNTDKLSEIINVFCLGAYAYKMFYDKEYIKAIPIYEYVIDFFNDKIDTTELQIYFYNTLTDLAQLYLITKNEKAINTLILLFSLKNNSREILIQIIKYYTEKEKIHRVIYFLNNSTNNSPDILEIIELSKKNINVDRLKNKVNALVKTGIYV
;
A
#
# COMPACT_ATOMS: atom_id res chain seq x y z
N MET A 1 -23.41 29.59 -1.04
CA MET A 1 -22.32 30.41 -1.64
C MET A 1 -21.39 29.44 -2.33
N LYS A 2 -20.90 29.74 -3.54
CA LYS A 2 -19.97 28.84 -4.22
C LYS A 2 -18.66 28.80 -3.44
N ASN A 3 -18.26 27.63 -2.96
CA ASN A 3 -17.00 27.41 -2.24
C ASN A 3 -15.82 27.82 -3.15
N LYS A 4 -14.96 28.74 -2.71
CA LYS A 4 -13.79 29.15 -3.49
C LYS A 4 -12.53 28.36 -3.11
N ILE A 5 -11.69 28.05 -4.09
CA ILE A 5 -10.44 27.28 -3.92
C ILE A 5 -9.24 28.11 -4.40
N SER A 6 -8.27 28.29 -3.51
CA SER A 6 -6.91 28.73 -3.84
C SER A 6 -6.06 27.49 -4.08
N VAL A 7 -5.48 27.35 -5.26
CA VAL A 7 -4.54 26.26 -5.53
C VAL A 7 -3.11 26.76 -5.37
N CYS A 8 -2.37 26.13 -4.46
CA CYS A 8 -1.02 26.50 -4.04
C CYS A 8 -0.01 25.45 -4.50
N LEU A 9 1.12 25.91 -5.02
CA LEU A 9 2.24 25.07 -5.45
C LEU A 9 3.56 25.68 -4.97
N ILE A 10 4.50 24.85 -4.55
CA ILE A 10 5.92 25.23 -4.45
C ILE A 10 6.66 24.55 -5.60
N VAL A 11 7.53 25.28 -6.29
CA VAL A 11 8.17 24.78 -7.52
C VAL A 11 9.66 25.07 -7.56
N LYS A 12 10.40 24.20 -8.23
CA LYS A 12 11.81 24.39 -8.58
C LYS A 12 12.16 23.57 -9.81
N ASN A 13 12.45 24.24 -10.92
CA ASN A 13 12.85 23.60 -12.18
C ASN A 13 11.87 22.53 -12.69
N GLU A 14 10.61 22.90 -12.82
CA GLU A 14 9.48 22.06 -13.22
C GLU A 14 8.97 22.39 -14.62
N GLU A 15 9.79 22.97 -15.53
CA GLU A 15 9.34 23.41 -16.86
C GLU A 15 8.71 22.29 -17.70
N LYS A 16 9.08 21.04 -17.41
CA LYS A 16 8.57 19.83 -18.09
C LYS A 16 7.17 19.44 -17.63
N ASN A 17 6.82 19.69 -16.37
CA ASN A 17 5.62 19.13 -15.74
C ASN A 17 4.57 20.20 -15.43
N ILE A 18 5.01 21.39 -14.99
CA ILE A 18 4.14 22.41 -14.40
C ILE A 18 2.98 22.84 -15.32
N LYS A 19 3.18 22.82 -16.64
CA LYS A 19 2.14 23.18 -17.60
C LYS A 19 0.93 22.24 -17.52
N GLU A 20 1.16 20.93 -17.46
CA GLU A 20 0.09 19.93 -17.41
C GLU A 20 -0.66 19.99 -16.08
N CYS A 21 0.10 20.14 -14.98
CA CYS A 21 -0.46 20.40 -13.65
C CYS A 21 -1.41 21.61 -13.67
N LEU A 22 -0.93 22.76 -14.14
CA LEU A 22 -1.71 24.02 -14.20
C LEU A 22 -2.96 23.90 -15.10
N ILE A 23 -2.86 23.18 -16.22
CA ILE A 23 -4.01 22.93 -17.10
C ILE A 23 -5.08 22.10 -16.37
N SER A 24 -4.68 21.11 -15.57
CA SER A 24 -5.60 20.21 -14.87
C SER A 24 -6.42 20.90 -13.78
N ILE A 25 -5.87 21.94 -13.15
CA ILE A 25 -6.51 22.65 -12.03
C ILE A 25 -7.23 23.94 -12.44
N LYS A 26 -6.98 24.48 -13.64
CA LYS A 26 -7.44 25.83 -14.03
C LYS A 26 -8.96 26.03 -13.95
N ASN A 27 -9.74 24.97 -14.11
CA ASN A 27 -11.20 25.04 -14.12
C ASN A 27 -11.80 25.06 -12.71
N ILE A 28 -11.06 24.61 -11.70
CA ILE A 28 -11.51 24.59 -10.30
C ILE A 28 -10.89 25.73 -9.47
N ALA A 29 -9.74 26.24 -9.89
CA ALA A 29 -9.01 27.26 -9.15
C ALA A 29 -9.67 28.62 -9.31
N ASN A 30 -10.04 29.26 -8.20
CA ASN A 30 -10.41 30.67 -8.20
C ASN A 30 -9.18 31.58 -8.22
N GLU A 31 -8.08 31.09 -7.65
CA GLU A 31 -6.76 31.68 -7.80
C GLU A 31 -5.70 30.56 -7.76
N ILE A 32 -4.61 30.79 -8.50
CA ILE A 32 -3.44 29.92 -8.52
C ILE A 32 -2.25 30.72 -7.99
N ILE A 33 -1.59 30.16 -6.98
CA ILE A 33 -0.44 30.74 -6.29
C ILE A 33 0.73 29.79 -6.45
N VAL A 34 1.80 30.27 -7.07
CA VAL A 34 3.03 29.51 -7.29
C VAL A 34 4.14 30.19 -6.51
N LEU A 35 4.76 29.46 -5.58
CA LEU A 35 5.97 29.90 -4.89
C LEU A 35 7.19 29.24 -5.54
N ASP A 36 7.94 30.02 -6.30
CA ASP A 36 9.19 29.59 -6.92
C ASP A 36 10.34 29.63 -5.92
N THR A 37 10.99 28.48 -5.73
CA THR A 37 12.07 28.32 -4.73
C THR A 37 13.48 28.49 -5.30
N GLY A 38 13.59 29.15 -6.45
CA GLY A 38 14.85 29.42 -7.15
C GLY A 38 15.00 28.61 -8.43
N SER A 39 13.99 28.61 -9.30
CA SER A 39 14.10 28.02 -10.63
C SER A 39 15.02 28.84 -11.53
N ASN A 40 15.80 28.14 -12.37
CA ASN A 40 16.69 28.71 -13.38
C ASN A 40 16.32 28.29 -14.82
N ASP A 41 15.17 27.65 -14.98
CA ASP A 41 14.57 27.22 -16.24
C ASP A 41 13.31 28.06 -16.58
N LYS A 42 12.46 27.59 -17.50
CA LYS A 42 11.25 28.33 -17.91
C LYS A 42 10.06 28.18 -16.95
N THR A 43 10.22 27.54 -15.79
CA THR A 43 9.13 27.29 -14.82
C THR A 43 8.32 28.54 -14.51
N LYS A 44 9.00 29.65 -14.18
CA LYS A 44 8.35 30.93 -13.82
C LYS A 44 7.54 31.52 -14.99
N GLU A 45 8.11 31.48 -16.19
CA GLU A 45 7.46 31.99 -17.41
C GLU A 45 6.19 31.19 -17.77
N ILE A 46 6.23 29.87 -17.55
CA ILE A 46 5.07 29.01 -17.78
C ILE A 46 4.01 29.29 -16.72
N ALA A 47 4.39 29.33 -15.43
CA ALA A 47 3.48 29.56 -14.31
C ALA A 47 2.74 30.90 -14.39
N SER A 48 3.43 31.97 -14.80
CA SER A 48 2.85 33.32 -14.88
C SER A 48 1.71 33.45 -15.89
N LYS A 49 1.54 32.47 -16.79
CA LYS A 49 0.42 32.42 -17.75
C LYS A 49 -0.88 31.91 -17.11
N TYR A 50 -0.81 31.31 -15.92
CA TYR A 50 -1.95 30.67 -15.24
C TYR A 50 -2.25 31.27 -13.87
N GLY A 51 -1.24 31.80 -13.17
CA GLY A 51 -1.40 32.26 -11.78
C GLY A 51 -0.37 33.32 -11.38
N GLN A 52 -0.43 33.68 -10.10
CA GLN A 52 0.51 34.61 -9.48
C GLN A 52 1.77 33.85 -9.06
N VAL A 53 2.93 34.33 -9.49
CA VAL A 53 4.23 33.75 -9.15
C VAL A 53 4.91 34.63 -8.11
N TYR A 54 5.28 34.03 -6.99
CA TYR A 54 6.04 34.63 -5.91
C TYR A 54 7.40 33.95 -5.83
N GLU A 55 8.45 34.69 -5.50
CA GLU A 55 9.79 34.14 -5.35
C GLU A 55 10.16 34.05 -3.87
N TYR A 56 10.73 32.92 -3.46
CA TYR A 56 11.24 32.71 -2.12
C TYR A 56 12.45 31.81 -2.16
N LEU A 57 13.62 32.31 -1.75
CA LEU A 57 14.85 31.52 -1.83
C LEU A 57 14.76 30.29 -0.91
N TRP A 58 15.03 29.09 -1.46
CA TRP A 58 15.05 27.84 -0.71
C TRP A 58 15.94 27.91 0.54
N ARG A 59 15.38 27.54 1.71
CA ARG A 59 16.04 27.55 3.02
C ARG A 59 16.08 26.18 3.70
N ASP A 60 16.06 25.11 2.91
CA ASP A 60 16.10 23.74 3.44
C ASP A 60 14.91 23.38 4.36
N ASP A 61 13.76 24.04 4.15
CA ASP A 61 12.53 23.82 4.91
C ASP A 61 11.31 23.85 3.96
N PHE A 62 10.74 22.67 3.69
CA PHE A 62 9.53 22.56 2.89
C PHE A 62 8.32 23.19 3.59
N SER A 63 8.22 23.06 4.92
CA SER A 63 7.10 23.62 5.67
C SER A 63 7.11 25.15 5.64
N GLU A 64 8.27 25.80 5.75
CA GLU A 64 8.41 27.26 5.62
C GLU A 64 7.95 27.72 4.23
N ALA A 65 8.45 27.09 3.17
CA ALA A 65 8.05 27.42 1.80
C ALA A 65 6.54 27.20 1.57
N ARG A 66 5.97 26.07 1.99
CA ARG A 66 4.52 25.81 1.86
C ARG A 66 3.70 26.82 2.66
N ASN A 67 4.13 27.18 3.87
CA ASN A 67 3.44 28.16 4.71
C ASN A 67 3.47 29.58 4.12
N ILE A 68 4.59 29.99 3.52
CA ILE A 68 4.68 31.25 2.77
C ILE A 68 3.74 31.22 1.57
N CYS A 69 3.72 30.12 0.81
CA CYS A 69 2.84 29.96 -0.34
C CYS A 69 1.35 30.13 0.05
N ILE A 70 0.89 29.41 1.07
CA ILE A 70 -0.51 29.48 1.50
C ILE A 70 -0.87 30.81 2.16
N SER A 71 0.10 31.60 2.63
CA SER A 71 -0.17 32.94 3.20
C SER A 71 -0.71 33.94 2.16
N TYR A 72 -0.48 33.67 0.87
CA TYR A 72 -1.05 34.47 -0.22
C TYR A 72 -2.49 34.07 -0.57
N ALA A 73 -3.00 32.95 -0.06
CA ALA A 73 -4.32 32.40 -0.39
C ALA A 73 -5.47 33.16 0.28
N LYS A 74 -6.46 33.54 -0.52
CA LYS A 74 -7.62 34.36 -0.11
C LYS A 74 -8.95 33.62 -0.18
N SER A 75 -8.99 32.43 -0.78
CA SER A 75 -10.23 31.65 -0.93
C SER A 75 -10.57 30.85 0.32
N ASP A 76 -11.78 30.30 0.38
CA ASP A 76 -12.30 29.55 1.55
C ASP A 76 -11.54 28.25 1.80
N TRP A 77 -11.00 27.65 0.74
CA TRP A 77 -10.27 26.40 0.73
C TRP A 77 -8.90 26.59 0.09
N ILE A 78 -7.91 25.89 0.62
CA ILE A 78 -6.58 25.76 0.02
C ILE A 78 -6.43 24.34 -0.49
N MET A 79 -6.13 24.19 -1.77
CA MET A 79 -5.64 22.96 -2.36
C MET A 79 -4.12 23.07 -2.52
N PHE A 80 -3.38 22.11 -2.01
CA PHE A 80 -1.94 22.01 -2.26
C PHE A 80 -1.67 20.83 -3.18
N ILE A 81 -1.02 21.10 -4.32
CA ILE A 81 -0.66 20.10 -5.33
C ILE A 81 0.79 20.31 -5.77
N ASP A 82 1.51 19.23 -6.06
CA ASP A 82 2.89 19.30 -6.54
C ASP A 82 2.90 19.47 -8.08
N ALA A 83 3.93 20.12 -8.64
CA ALA A 83 3.95 20.49 -10.06
C ALA A 83 4.12 19.30 -11.02
N ASP A 84 4.48 18.13 -10.51
CA ASP A 84 4.57 16.84 -11.19
C ASP A 84 3.27 16.01 -11.07
N GLU A 85 2.19 16.64 -10.62
CA GLU A 85 0.89 16.00 -10.41
C GLU A 85 -0.22 16.59 -11.27
N ILE A 86 -1.20 15.74 -11.60
CA ILE A 86 -2.33 16.07 -12.47
C ILE A 86 -3.63 15.74 -11.71
N LEU A 87 -4.50 16.74 -11.57
CA LEU A 87 -5.85 16.52 -11.05
C LEU A 87 -6.71 15.83 -12.12
N LEU A 88 -7.32 14.70 -11.77
CA LEU A 88 -8.20 14.01 -12.72
C LEU A 88 -9.47 14.81 -13.02
N GLU A 89 -9.95 14.73 -14.26
CA GLU A 89 -11.11 15.48 -14.72
C GLU A 89 -12.37 15.12 -13.92
N GLU A 90 -12.54 13.85 -13.54
CA GLU A 90 -13.63 13.38 -12.68
C GLU A 90 -13.60 14.04 -11.29
N THR A 91 -12.39 14.30 -10.79
CA THR A 91 -12.17 14.99 -9.51
C THR A 91 -12.51 16.47 -9.67
N ALA A 92 -12.03 17.09 -10.74
CA ALA A 92 -12.34 18.49 -11.05
C ALA A 92 -13.85 18.74 -11.21
N ASN A 93 -14.55 17.83 -11.88
CA ASN A 93 -16.00 17.95 -12.13
C ASN A 93 -16.86 17.71 -10.88
N SER A 94 -16.36 16.99 -9.88
CA SER A 94 -17.13 16.62 -8.68
C SER A 94 -16.81 17.48 -7.46
N ILE A 95 -15.72 18.26 -7.47
CA ILE A 95 -15.22 18.95 -6.27
C ILE A 95 -16.18 20.00 -5.73
N ASP A 96 -16.85 20.77 -6.58
CA ASP A 96 -17.82 21.79 -6.17
C ASP A 96 -18.99 21.14 -5.41
N SER A 97 -19.64 20.15 -6.03
CA SER A 97 -20.72 19.37 -5.42
C SER A 97 -20.27 18.64 -4.16
N PHE A 98 -19.04 18.16 -4.13
CA PHE A 98 -18.46 17.54 -2.95
C PHE A 98 -18.35 18.54 -1.80
N LEU A 99 -17.80 19.74 -2.04
CA LEU A 99 -17.64 20.76 -1.01
C LEU A 99 -18.98 21.30 -0.47
N ASP A 100 -20.02 21.35 -1.30
CA ASP A 100 -21.35 21.77 -0.86
C ASP A 100 -21.97 20.82 0.18
N LEU A 101 -21.56 19.53 0.19
CA LEU A 101 -21.97 18.58 1.22
C LEU A 101 -21.30 18.84 2.58
N TYR A 102 -20.20 19.59 2.61
CA TYR A 102 -19.42 19.88 3.81
C TYR A 102 -19.46 21.37 4.16
N ASN A 103 -20.67 21.87 4.44
CA ASN A 103 -20.88 23.18 5.04
C ASN A 103 -20.56 23.16 6.56
N PHE A 104 -19.37 22.66 6.90
CA PHE A 104 -18.88 22.53 8.28
C PHE A 104 -17.85 23.61 8.57
N TYR A 105 -18.04 24.36 9.65
CA TYR A 105 -17.10 25.39 10.11
C TYR A 105 -16.14 24.76 11.13
N GLY A 106 -15.00 24.25 10.65
CA GLY A 106 -13.94 23.72 11.51
C GLY A 106 -12.73 23.25 10.70
N PRO A 107 -11.64 22.83 11.36
CA PRO A 107 -10.34 22.57 10.73
C PRO A 107 -10.33 21.25 9.95
N LEU A 108 -11.10 21.24 8.87
CA LEU A 108 -11.33 20.09 8.00
C LEU A 108 -10.21 19.98 6.96
N VAL A 109 -9.68 18.78 6.85
CA VAL A 109 -8.67 18.37 5.86
C VAL A 109 -9.22 17.16 5.10
N PHE A 110 -9.21 17.24 3.78
CA PHE A 110 -9.56 16.15 2.89
C PHE A 110 -8.31 15.51 2.32
N ASN A 111 -8.27 14.19 2.41
CA ASN A 111 -7.19 13.39 1.86
C ASN A 111 -7.61 12.80 0.53
N PHE A 112 -6.92 13.20 -0.54
CA PHE A 112 -7.19 12.70 -1.88
C PHE A 112 -6.37 11.44 -2.12
N ARG A 113 -6.88 10.58 -3.00
CA ARG A 113 -6.20 9.36 -3.43
C ARG A 113 -5.18 9.73 -4.50
N ILE A 114 -3.91 9.49 -4.22
CA ILE A 114 -2.81 9.70 -5.15
C ILE A 114 -2.51 8.38 -5.85
N ILE A 115 -2.74 8.35 -7.16
CA ILE A 115 -2.38 7.22 -8.03
C ILE A 115 -0.96 7.48 -8.53
N ASN A 116 -0.03 6.76 -7.93
CA ASN A 116 1.36 6.79 -8.32
C ASN A 116 1.55 5.91 -9.55
N HIS A 117 2.18 6.43 -10.61
CA HIS A 117 2.62 5.60 -11.71
C HIS A 117 4.01 5.99 -12.17
N THR A 118 4.69 5.00 -12.72
CA THR A 118 5.91 5.17 -13.51
C THR A 118 5.55 4.87 -14.96
N LYS A 119 6.50 5.02 -15.89
CA LYS A 119 6.29 4.62 -17.29
C LYS A 119 5.84 3.16 -17.45
N GLU A 120 6.21 2.28 -16.51
CA GLU A 120 6.07 0.82 -16.66
C GLU A 120 5.00 0.20 -15.74
N LYS A 121 4.68 0.84 -14.61
CA LYS A 121 3.78 0.27 -13.60
C LYS A 121 3.01 1.32 -12.80
N ILE A 122 1.79 0.95 -12.44
CA ILE A 122 1.01 1.61 -11.38
C ILE A 122 1.56 1.10 -10.04
N LEU A 123 1.84 2.04 -9.15
CA LEU A 123 2.38 1.80 -7.81
C LEU A 123 1.26 1.87 -6.76
N PRO A 124 1.51 1.39 -5.52
CA PRO A 124 0.55 1.50 -4.44
C PRO A 124 0.07 2.95 -4.25
N GLU A 125 -1.23 3.06 -4.04
CA GLU A 125 -1.90 4.33 -3.86
C GLU A 125 -1.70 4.83 -2.44
N VAL A 126 -1.62 6.16 -2.31
CA VAL A 126 -1.48 6.81 -0.99
C VAL A 126 -2.55 7.87 -0.83
N TYR A 127 -2.87 8.22 0.41
CA TYR A 127 -3.78 9.32 0.72
C TYR A 127 -2.96 10.48 1.26
N ARG A 128 -3.00 11.64 0.60
CA ARG A 128 -2.27 12.85 1.03
C ARG A 128 -3.24 13.95 1.42
N ASN A 129 -2.89 14.73 2.43
CA ASN A 129 -3.61 15.95 2.80
C ASN A 129 -3.54 16.92 1.62
N THR A 130 -4.65 17.12 0.91
CA THR A 130 -4.66 17.85 -0.36
C THR A 130 -5.49 19.13 -0.28
N LEU A 131 -6.66 19.08 0.36
CA LEU A 131 -7.60 20.20 0.40
C LEU A 131 -7.98 20.49 1.86
N PHE A 132 -7.84 21.73 2.31
CA PHE A 132 -8.12 22.09 3.70
C PHE A 132 -8.70 23.50 3.82
N LYS A 133 -9.41 23.74 4.92
CA LYS A 133 -10.07 25.03 5.13
C LYS A 133 -9.05 26.14 5.42
N ASN A 134 -9.19 27.26 4.72
CA ASN A 134 -8.33 28.43 4.94
C ASN A 134 -8.74 29.18 6.23
N ASN A 135 -7.88 30.08 6.73
CA ASN A 135 -8.13 31.00 7.84
C ASN A 135 -8.49 30.35 9.20
N LEU A 136 -8.12 29.08 9.40
CA LEU A 136 -8.31 28.36 10.67
C LEU A 136 -6.99 28.08 11.40
N GLY A 137 -5.88 28.71 11.00
CA GLY A 137 -4.56 28.50 11.62
C GLY A 137 -3.93 27.14 11.31
N ILE A 138 -4.41 26.44 10.28
CA ILE A 138 -3.80 25.21 9.77
C ILE A 138 -2.48 25.59 9.08
N LYS A 139 -1.38 24.98 9.50
CA LYS A 139 -0.02 25.21 8.99
C LYS A 139 0.72 23.91 8.73
N PHE A 140 1.62 23.91 7.75
CA PHE A 140 2.59 22.83 7.60
C PHE A 140 3.62 22.92 8.73
N THR A 141 4.06 21.76 9.22
CA THR A 141 5.13 21.64 10.21
C THR A 141 6.11 20.60 9.73
N LYS A 142 7.38 20.76 10.16
CA LYS A 142 8.53 19.90 9.88
C LYS A 142 9.22 20.22 8.53
N PRO A 143 10.54 20.52 8.52
CA PRO A 143 11.27 20.82 7.29
C PRO A 143 11.26 19.75 6.20
N ILE A 144 11.18 18.47 6.56
CA ILE A 144 11.06 17.31 5.67
C ILE A 144 10.00 16.37 6.25
N GLY A 145 9.19 15.75 5.39
CA GLY A 145 8.12 14.86 5.85
C GLY A 145 6.99 15.66 6.48
N GLU A 146 6.72 16.82 5.89
CA GLU A 146 5.80 17.81 6.38
C GLU A 146 4.38 17.26 6.53
N TYR A 147 3.69 17.72 7.57
CA TYR A 147 2.29 17.41 7.80
C TYR A 147 1.54 18.65 8.26
N LEU A 148 0.22 18.64 8.12
CA LEU A 148 -0.62 19.73 8.57
C LEU A 148 -0.82 19.64 10.09
N HIS A 149 -0.77 20.79 10.74
CA HIS A 149 -0.97 20.96 12.17
C HIS A 149 -1.86 22.19 12.42
N ILE A 150 -2.64 22.15 13.49
CA ILE A 150 -3.37 23.30 14.02
C ILE A 150 -2.99 23.48 15.49
N GLU A 151 -2.70 24.72 15.85
CA GLU A 151 -2.31 25.06 17.22
C GLU A 151 -3.52 24.98 18.15
N ASN A 152 -3.39 24.28 19.28
CA ASN A 152 -4.42 24.12 20.30
C ASN A 152 -5.75 23.52 19.79
N GLY A 153 -5.69 22.56 18.87
CA GLY A 153 -6.88 21.88 18.35
C GLY A 153 -6.56 20.52 17.74
N MET A 154 -7.57 19.92 17.10
CA MET A 154 -7.42 18.68 16.35
C MET A 154 -7.94 18.87 14.94
N LEU A 155 -7.16 18.44 13.95
CA LEU A 155 -7.62 18.41 12.56
C LEU A 155 -8.69 17.33 12.41
N ILE A 156 -9.76 17.66 11.69
CA ILE A 156 -10.74 16.66 11.26
C ILE A 156 -10.28 16.19 9.89
N VAL A 157 -9.82 14.95 9.80
CA VAL A 157 -9.27 14.39 8.55
C VAL A 157 -10.27 13.43 7.93
N LYS A 158 -10.65 13.66 6.67
CA LYS A 158 -11.56 12.80 5.92
C LYS A 158 -10.90 12.25 4.66
N LYS A 159 -10.87 10.93 4.53
CA LYS A 159 -10.41 10.26 3.30
C LYS A 159 -11.48 10.35 2.22
N CYS A 160 -11.08 10.72 1.01
CA CYS A 160 -11.94 10.89 -0.16
C CYS A 160 -11.49 9.94 -1.27
N PRO A 161 -11.84 8.64 -1.22
CA PRO A 161 -11.41 7.65 -2.21
C PRO A 161 -11.87 7.95 -3.64
N GLN A 162 -12.89 8.80 -3.80
CA GLN A 162 -13.45 9.24 -5.08
C GLN A 162 -12.78 10.47 -5.69
N LEU A 163 -11.82 11.09 -4.99
CA LEU A 163 -11.07 12.27 -5.46
C LEU A 163 -9.62 11.84 -5.70
N PHE A 164 -9.14 12.09 -6.91
CA PHE A 164 -7.94 11.48 -7.47
C PHE A 164 -6.96 12.52 -8.00
N ILE A 165 -5.69 12.25 -7.73
CA ILE A 165 -4.55 12.93 -8.35
C ILE A 165 -3.65 11.85 -8.95
N ILE A 166 -3.17 12.08 -10.16
CA ILE A 166 -2.13 11.28 -10.79
C ILE A 166 -0.78 11.88 -10.44
N HIS A 167 0.13 11.06 -9.94
CA HIS A 167 1.52 11.44 -9.68
C HIS A 167 2.46 10.64 -10.58
N ASN A 168 3.12 11.34 -11.51
CA ASN A 168 4.19 10.79 -12.34
C ASN A 168 5.45 10.65 -11.48
N LYS A 169 5.68 9.47 -10.90
CA LYS A 169 6.87 9.26 -10.07
C LYS A 169 8.14 9.26 -10.90
N LEU A 170 9.17 9.85 -10.30
CA LEU A 170 10.54 9.86 -10.80
C LEU A 170 11.06 8.45 -11.05
N GLU A 171 12.00 8.33 -11.98
CA GLU A 171 12.72 7.08 -12.22
C GLU A 171 13.54 6.67 -10.97
N GLU A 172 13.94 5.40 -10.89
CA GLU A 172 14.57 4.84 -9.70
C GLU A 172 15.84 5.60 -9.30
N GLU A 173 16.70 5.94 -10.26
CA GLU A 173 17.95 6.64 -10.02
C GLU A 173 17.73 8.07 -9.50
N GLU A 174 16.73 8.77 -10.04
CA GLU A 174 16.38 10.11 -9.59
C GLU A 174 15.77 10.10 -8.18
N THR A 175 14.96 9.08 -7.87
CA THR A 175 14.43 8.84 -6.52
C THR A 175 15.55 8.60 -5.51
N LYS A 176 16.58 7.82 -5.89
CA LYS A 176 17.78 7.60 -5.05
C LYS A 176 18.55 8.89 -4.82
N ASN A 177 18.78 9.68 -5.88
CA ASN A 177 19.46 10.97 -5.79
C ASN A 177 18.73 11.98 -4.90
N LYS A 178 17.39 12.03 -4.98
CA LYS A 178 16.55 12.85 -4.09
C LYS A 178 16.66 12.40 -2.63
N SER A 179 16.64 11.08 -2.39
CA SER A 179 16.78 10.50 -1.04
C SER A 179 18.14 10.84 -0.39
N ILE A 180 19.23 10.85 -1.16
CA ILE A 180 20.56 11.25 -0.67
C ILE A 180 20.57 12.70 -0.16
N LYS A 181 19.92 13.62 -0.88
CA LYS A 181 19.79 15.02 -0.46
C LYS A 181 19.02 15.14 0.85
N TYR A 182 17.91 14.41 0.98
CA TYR A 182 17.09 14.41 2.20
C TYR A 182 17.82 13.81 3.39
N ILE A 183 18.62 12.74 3.20
CA ILE A 183 19.48 12.19 4.25
C ILE A 183 20.44 13.26 4.78
N SER A 184 21.10 14.01 3.88
CA SER A 184 22.02 15.09 4.29
C SER A 184 21.32 16.16 5.09
N LEU A 185 20.12 16.57 4.66
CA LEU A 185 19.36 17.62 5.32
C LEU A 185 18.85 17.15 6.70
N ILE A 186 18.24 15.96 6.79
CA ILE A 186 17.76 15.42 8.07
C ILE A 186 18.90 15.33 9.10
N LYS A 187 20.10 14.93 8.69
CA LYS A 187 21.28 14.89 9.58
C LYS A 187 21.64 16.24 10.19
N THR A 188 21.40 17.35 9.48
CA THR A 188 21.63 18.70 10.04
C THR A 188 20.51 19.15 10.97
N ILE A 189 19.27 18.74 10.68
CA ILE A 189 18.09 19.12 11.47
C ILE A 189 18.05 18.35 12.79
N ILE A 190 18.32 17.05 12.76
CA ILE A 190 18.14 16.13 13.89
C ILE A 190 18.95 16.55 15.13
N GLU A 191 20.10 17.22 14.95
CA GLU A 191 20.93 17.73 16.05
C GLU A 191 20.21 18.76 16.92
N LYS A 192 19.30 19.55 16.32
CA LYS A 192 18.55 20.63 16.96
C LYS A 192 17.15 20.21 17.43
N SER A 193 16.71 19.01 17.06
CA SER A 193 15.38 18.49 17.31
C SER A 193 15.21 17.98 18.75
N ASN A 194 13.99 18.02 19.27
CA ASN A 194 13.67 17.36 20.55
C ASN A 194 13.60 15.82 20.39
N ASN A 195 13.53 15.07 21.50
CA ASN A 195 13.58 13.60 21.44
C ASN A 195 12.44 12.97 20.63
N ILE A 196 11.22 13.53 20.68
CA ILE A 196 10.07 12.99 19.94
C ILE A 196 10.28 13.20 18.43
N GLU A 197 10.74 14.38 18.05
CA GLU A 197 11.10 14.70 16.66
C GLU A 197 12.25 13.82 16.17
N LYS A 198 13.29 13.63 16.99
CA LYS A 198 14.43 12.74 16.67
C LYS A 198 13.97 11.33 16.33
N CYS A 199 13.05 10.74 17.10
CA CYS A 199 12.48 9.43 16.76
C CYS A 199 11.91 9.42 15.34
N SER A 200 11.15 10.47 14.97
CA SER A 200 10.54 10.58 13.64
C SER A 200 11.59 10.76 12.53
N TYR A 201 12.63 11.55 12.78
CA TYR A 201 13.74 11.74 11.82
C TYR A 201 14.60 10.48 11.65
N TYR A 202 14.81 9.70 12.70
CA TYR A 202 15.49 8.41 12.59
C TYR A 202 14.68 7.42 11.74
N ILE A 203 13.35 7.38 11.89
CA ILE A 203 12.50 6.57 11.00
C ILE A 203 12.68 7.01 9.54
N GLU A 204 12.64 8.32 9.25
CA GLU A 204 12.81 8.83 7.89
C GLU A 204 14.20 8.56 7.32
N LEU A 205 15.25 8.70 8.12
CA LEU A 205 16.60 8.29 7.72
C LEU A 205 16.62 6.80 7.37
N GLY A 206 15.99 5.96 8.18
CA GLY A 206 15.86 4.53 7.90
C GLY A 206 15.14 4.25 6.57
N ASP A 207 14.02 4.94 6.32
CA ASP A 207 13.23 4.83 5.09
C ASP A 207 14.02 5.28 3.85
N TYR A 208 14.73 6.42 3.92
CA TYR A 208 15.57 6.89 2.82
C TYR A 208 16.79 6.01 2.57
N HIS A 209 17.41 5.47 3.62
CA HIS A 209 18.50 4.50 3.49
C HIS A 209 18.02 3.19 2.85
N ALA A 210 16.78 2.75 3.13
CA ALA A 210 16.19 1.59 2.45
C ALA A 210 16.01 1.84 0.94
N ILE A 211 15.57 3.04 0.54
CA ILE A 211 15.39 3.42 -0.87
C ILE A 211 16.71 3.39 -1.66
N ILE A 212 17.82 3.74 -1.03
CA ILE A 212 19.16 3.70 -1.65
C ILE A 212 19.89 2.36 -1.41
N ASP A 213 19.15 1.30 -1.07
CA ASP A 213 19.62 -0.06 -0.85
C ASP A 213 20.67 -0.23 0.26
N LYS A 214 20.74 0.72 1.20
CA LYS A 214 21.62 0.70 2.38
C LYS A 214 20.94 0.04 3.57
N LYS A 215 20.80 -1.29 3.51
CA LYS A 215 20.03 -2.09 4.48
C LYS A 215 20.56 -2.00 5.92
N ILE A 216 21.89 -1.98 6.10
CA ILE A 216 22.53 -1.93 7.42
C ILE A 216 22.25 -0.58 8.09
N GLU A 217 22.46 0.51 7.37
CA GLU A 217 22.17 1.85 7.85
C GLU A 217 20.68 2.05 8.12
N SER A 218 19.82 1.52 7.24
CA SER A 218 18.37 1.53 7.44
C SER A 218 17.97 0.88 8.78
N TYR A 219 18.46 -0.34 9.02
CA TYR A 219 18.26 -1.03 10.30
C TYR A 219 18.78 -0.23 11.51
N ASN A 220 20.00 0.32 11.40
CA ASN A 220 20.60 1.07 12.51
C ASN A 220 19.77 2.29 12.91
N TYR A 221 19.25 3.05 11.94
CA TYR A 221 18.40 4.19 12.25
C TYR A 221 17.04 3.78 12.82
N TYR A 222 16.41 2.71 12.33
CA TYR A 222 15.18 2.21 12.95
C TYR A 222 15.43 1.76 14.39
N LYS A 223 16.58 1.15 14.66
CA LYS A 223 16.99 0.76 16.01
C LYS A 223 17.23 2.00 16.90
N GLU A 224 17.90 3.03 16.41
CA GLU A 224 18.06 4.30 17.13
C GLU A 224 16.71 4.96 17.44
N ALA A 225 15.77 4.93 16.49
CA ALA A 225 14.40 5.41 16.71
C ALA A 225 13.70 4.62 17.83
N TYR A 226 13.82 3.30 17.81
CA TYR A 226 13.23 2.41 18.82
C TYR A 226 13.83 2.63 20.21
N ASP A 227 15.16 2.63 20.32
CA ASP A 227 15.88 2.80 21.58
C ASP A 227 15.58 4.17 22.21
N LEU A 228 15.49 5.22 21.39
CA LEU A 228 15.08 6.54 21.86
C LEU A 228 13.61 6.55 22.28
N ALA A 229 12.70 5.97 21.50
CA ALA A 229 11.28 5.89 21.83
C ALA A 229 11.03 5.16 23.17
N GLU A 230 11.74 4.06 23.43
CA GLU A 230 11.70 3.35 24.72
C GLU A 230 12.10 4.26 25.89
N SER A 231 13.14 5.09 25.72
CA SER A 231 13.60 6.02 26.76
C SER A 231 12.56 7.09 27.11
N ILE A 232 11.64 7.40 26.18
CA ILE A 232 10.55 8.37 26.34
C ILE A 232 9.16 7.74 26.24
N LYS A 233 9.02 6.44 26.59
CA LYS A 233 7.81 5.64 26.35
C LYS A 233 6.48 6.26 26.83
N ASN A 234 6.51 7.11 27.87
CA ASN A 234 5.32 7.78 28.38
C ASN A 234 4.77 8.86 27.44
N ASN A 235 5.57 9.33 26.48
CA ASN A 235 5.23 10.37 25.51
C ASN A 235 5.00 9.82 24.09
N VAL A 236 4.99 8.50 23.93
CA VAL A 236 4.94 7.83 22.64
C VAL A 236 3.80 6.82 22.64
N SER A 237 2.98 6.81 21.58
CA SER A 237 1.84 5.88 21.48
C SER A 237 2.29 4.45 21.14
N SER A 238 1.48 3.47 21.54
CA SER A 238 1.67 2.07 21.13
C SER A 238 1.73 1.89 19.60
N SER A 239 0.90 2.64 18.87
CA SER A 239 0.91 2.66 17.40
C SER A 239 2.23 3.17 16.81
N PHE A 240 2.92 4.09 17.49
CA PHE A 240 4.23 4.56 17.05
C PHE A 240 5.31 3.50 17.22
N PHE A 241 5.28 2.75 18.34
CA PHE A 241 6.17 1.60 18.53
C PHE A 241 5.93 0.51 17.48
N GLU A 242 4.66 0.17 17.23
CA GLU A 242 4.28 -0.80 16.18
C GLU A 242 4.84 -0.40 14.80
N ASN A 243 4.74 0.89 14.47
CA ASN A 243 5.23 1.46 13.22
C ASN A 243 6.76 1.33 13.05
N ILE A 244 7.54 1.52 14.14
CA ILE A 244 9.00 1.33 14.12
C ILE A 244 9.35 -0.15 14.02
N LEU A 245 8.75 -0.98 14.89
CA LEU A 245 9.05 -2.40 14.97
C LEU A 245 8.74 -3.12 13.66
N THR A 246 7.64 -2.77 13.00
CA THR A 246 7.27 -3.32 11.68
C THR A 246 8.35 -3.02 10.63
N ARG A 247 8.93 -1.80 10.63
CA ARG A 247 10.04 -1.45 9.74
C ARG A 247 11.30 -2.24 10.04
N ILE A 248 11.64 -2.41 11.32
CA ILE A 248 12.77 -3.23 11.77
C ILE A 248 12.60 -4.68 11.27
N VAL A 249 11.43 -5.28 11.49
CA VAL A 249 11.12 -6.64 11.02
C VAL A 249 11.28 -6.72 9.49
N ASN A 250 10.66 -5.80 8.75
CA ASN A 250 10.73 -5.79 7.29
C ASN A 250 12.16 -5.71 6.75
N ILE A 251 13.01 -4.81 7.30
CA ILE A 251 14.38 -4.67 6.81
C ILE A 251 15.25 -5.88 7.17
N LEU A 252 15.02 -6.49 8.33
CA LEU A 252 15.72 -7.72 8.75
C LEU A 252 15.33 -8.91 7.89
N LEU A 253 14.03 -9.07 7.55
CA LEU A 253 13.56 -10.08 6.61
C LEU A 253 14.18 -9.91 5.21
N ILE A 254 14.23 -8.67 4.70
CA ILE A 254 14.87 -8.34 3.41
C ILE A 254 16.40 -8.56 3.45
N SER A 255 16.99 -8.56 4.65
CA SER A 255 18.42 -8.82 4.89
C SER A 255 18.70 -10.28 5.27
N CYS A 256 17.67 -11.14 5.30
CA CYS A 256 17.73 -12.53 5.73
C CYS A 256 18.24 -12.74 7.17
N ASP A 257 18.12 -11.74 8.05
CA ASP A 257 18.47 -11.84 9.49
C ASP A 257 17.23 -12.26 10.30
N TYR A 258 16.83 -13.52 10.12
CA TYR A 258 15.60 -14.08 10.69
C TYR A 258 15.64 -14.15 12.23
N GLN A 259 16.81 -14.42 12.81
CA GLN A 259 16.99 -14.50 14.26
C GLN A 259 16.74 -13.16 14.94
N LYS A 260 17.22 -12.04 14.38
CA LYS A 260 16.87 -10.73 14.92
C LYS A 260 15.42 -10.35 14.62
N SER A 261 14.90 -10.69 13.44
CA SER A 261 13.51 -10.41 13.08
C SER A 261 12.54 -10.98 14.12
N LEU A 262 12.78 -12.23 14.52
CA LEU A 262 12.10 -12.93 15.60
C LEU A 262 11.98 -12.14 16.90
N ILE A 263 13.10 -11.58 17.39
CA ILE A 263 13.14 -10.79 18.63
C ILE A 263 12.20 -9.59 18.56
N TYR A 264 12.13 -8.94 17.40
CA TYR A 264 11.26 -7.76 17.21
C TYR A 264 9.79 -8.13 16.97
N ILE A 265 9.50 -9.28 16.36
CA ILE A 265 8.12 -9.80 16.24
C ILE A 265 7.51 -10.04 17.63
N GLU A 266 8.27 -10.63 18.55
CA GLU A 266 7.82 -10.83 19.94
C GLU A 266 7.54 -9.52 20.67
N LYS A 267 8.31 -8.46 20.38
CA LYS A 267 8.04 -7.12 20.92
C LYS A 267 6.74 -6.53 20.37
N ILE A 268 6.41 -6.74 19.10
CA ILE A 268 5.12 -6.30 18.53
C ILE A 268 3.97 -7.03 19.23
N ARG A 269 4.10 -8.34 19.46
CA ARG A 269 3.09 -9.17 20.16
C ARG A 269 2.78 -8.65 21.56
N ALA A 270 3.79 -8.18 22.29
CA ALA A 270 3.62 -7.59 23.62
C ALA A 270 2.84 -6.26 23.60
N ILE A 271 2.87 -5.52 22.49
CA ILE A 271 2.19 -4.23 22.33
C ILE A 271 0.75 -4.40 21.80
N ASN A 272 0.54 -5.39 20.92
CA ASN A 272 -0.71 -5.54 20.20
C ASN A 272 -1.11 -7.03 20.10
N SER A 273 -2.23 -7.40 20.72
CA SER A 273 -2.72 -8.79 20.77
C SER A 273 -3.41 -9.24 19.46
N PHE A 274 -3.53 -8.36 18.45
CA PHE A 274 -4.42 -8.57 17.30
C PHE A 274 -3.72 -8.84 15.96
N PHE A 275 -2.52 -8.30 15.71
CA PHE A 275 -1.90 -8.34 14.37
C PHE A 275 -0.85 -9.45 14.15
N TYR A 276 -0.31 -10.03 15.23
CA TYR A 276 0.65 -11.14 15.16
C TYR A 276 0.34 -12.18 16.24
N LYS A 277 -0.89 -12.71 16.23
CA LYS A 277 -1.11 -14.02 16.84
C LYS A 277 -0.38 -15.04 15.98
N ILE A 278 0.89 -15.25 16.31
CA ILE A 278 1.50 -16.54 16.09
C ILE A 278 0.53 -17.58 16.74
N PRO A 279 0.10 -18.62 16.03
CA PRO A 279 -0.85 -19.60 16.57
C PRO A 279 -0.40 -20.12 17.94
N SER A 280 -1.33 -20.22 18.89
CA SER A 280 -1.08 -20.66 20.29
C SER A 280 -0.24 -21.95 20.43
N PHE A 281 -0.18 -22.79 19.40
CA PHE A 281 0.71 -23.94 19.30
C PHE A 281 2.21 -23.63 19.47
N ILE A 282 2.65 -22.43 19.08
CA ILE A 282 4.06 -22.00 19.21
C ILE A 282 4.47 -21.84 20.69
N GLU A 283 3.54 -21.45 21.57
CA GLU A 283 3.82 -21.33 23.02
C GLU A 283 4.06 -22.69 23.69
N ASN A 284 3.56 -23.79 23.10
CA ASN A 284 3.66 -25.14 23.65
C ASN A 284 4.85 -25.96 23.10
N ASN A 285 5.64 -25.42 22.16
CA ASN A 285 6.77 -26.12 21.51
C ASN A 285 8.05 -25.29 21.50
N THR A 286 8.58 -24.98 22.69
CA THR A 286 9.77 -24.13 22.88
C THR A 286 11.02 -24.65 22.15
N ASP A 287 11.15 -25.97 21.96
CA ASP A 287 12.32 -26.58 21.30
C ASP A 287 12.28 -26.52 19.76
N LYS A 288 11.13 -26.18 19.16
CA LYS A 288 10.94 -26.07 17.69
C LYS A 288 10.53 -24.66 17.23
N LEU A 289 10.50 -23.71 18.17
CA LEU A 289 10.09 -22.31 17.98
C LEU A 289 10.81 -21.63 16.79
N SER A 290 12.12 -21.78 16.69
CA SER A 290 12.92 -21.21 15.61
C SER A 290 12.60 -21.80 14.24
N GLU A 291 12.29 -23.09 14.18
CA GLU A 291 11.97 -23.81 12.95
C GLU A 291 10.60 -23.36 12.42
N ILE A 292 9.61 -23.27 13.30
CA ILE A 292 8.25 -22.84 12.93
C ILE A 292 8.25 -21.40 12.44
N ILE A 293 8.98 -20.50 13.11
CA ILE A 293 8.99 -19.09 12.71
C ILE A 293 9.79 -18.87 11.42
N ASN A 294 10.88 -19.61 11.19
CA ASN A 294 11.55 -19.62 9.90
C ASN A 294 10.59 -20.00 8.77
N VAL A 295 9.70 -20.97 9.01
CA VAL A 295 8.71 -21.41 8.03
C VAL A 295 7.64 -20.33 7.80
N PHE A 296 7.18 -19.62 8.83
CA PHE A 296 6.30 -18.45 8.66
C PHE A 296 6.96 -17.32 7.86
N CYS A 297 8.25 -17.03 8.12
CA CYS A 297 9.03 -16.05 7.37
C CYS A 297 9.23 -16.47 5.90
N LEU A 298 9.45 -17.77 5.65
CA LEU A 298 9.52 -18.33 4.30
C LEU A 298 8.18 -18.19 3.57
N GLY A 299 7.06 -18.43 4.24
CA GLY A 299 5.73 -18.19 3.68
C GLY A 299 5.50 -16.72 3.30
N ALA A 300 5.87 -15.78 4.17
CA ALA A 300 5.78 -14.35 3.87
C ALA A 300 6.69 -13.92 2.70
N TYR A 301 7.89 -14.51 2.61
CA TYR A 301 8.82 -14.28 1.51
C TYR A 301 8.27 -14.84 0.19
N ALA A 302 7.70 -16.04 0.20
CA ALA A 302 7.05 -16.64 -0.96
C ALA A 302 5.83 -15.81 -1.43
N TYR A 303 5.07 -15.25 -0.50
CA TYR A 303 3.95 -14.34 -0.80
C TYR A 303 4.42 -13.05 -1.49
N LYS A 304 5.54 -12.47 -1.05
CA LYS A 304 6.14 -11.33 -1.76
C LYS A 304 6.55 -11.70 -3.19
N MET A 305 7.21 -12.84 -3.36
CA MET A 305 7.61 -13.34 -4.68
C MET A 305 6.41 -13.62 -5.59
N PHE A 306 5.30 -14.09 -5.04
CA PHE A 306 4.03 -14.22 -5.74
C PHE A 306 3.56 -12.86 -6.28
N TYR A 307 3.57 -11.81 -5.46
CA TYR A 307 3.18 -10.45 -5.87
C TYR A 307 4.12 -9.86 -6.94
N ASP A 308 5.42 -10.12 -6.80
CA ASP A 308 6.46 -9.69 -7.74
C ASP A 308 6.50 -10.54 -9.03
N LYS A 309 5.55 -11.48 -9.20
CA LYS A 309 5.41 -12.39 -10.34
C LYS A 309 6.57 -13.37 -10.53
N GLU A 310 7.36 -13.62 -9.50
CA GLU A 310 8.45 -14.60 -9.46
C GLU A 310 7.94 -16.02 -9.18
N TYR A 311 6.87 -16.44 -9.88
CA TYR A 311 6.07 -17.62 -9.56
C TYR A 311 6.85 -18.93 -9.43
N ILE A 312 7.76 -19.19 -10.37
CA ILE A 312 8.56 -20.43 -10.40
C ILE A 312 9.45 -20.54 -9.15
N LYS A 313 9.97 -19.41 -8.66
CA LYS A 313 10.83 -19.38 -7.48
C LYS A 313 10.03 -19.46 -6.19
N ALA A 314 8.78 -19.00 -6.17
CA ALA A 314 7.90 -19.05 -5.01
C ALA A 314 7.40 -20.48 -4.70
N ILE A 315 7.16 -21.30 -5.73
CA ILE A 315 6.62 -22.67 -5.61
C ILE A 315 7.36 -23.55 -4.59
N PRO A 316 8.68 -23.77 -4.68
CA PRO A 316 9.37 -24.69 -3.76
C PRO A 316 9.33 -24.20 -2.30
N ILE A 317 9.16 -22.90 -2.09
CA ILE A 317 9.05 -22.32 -0.75
C ILE A 317 7.65 -22.60 -0.18
N TYR A 318 6.60 -22.39 -0.97
CA TYR A 318 5.24 -22.75 -0.59
C TYR A 318 5.08 -24.26 -0.34
N GLU A 319 5.69 -25.12 -1.17
CA GLU A 319 5.71 -26.57 -0.95
C GLU A 319 6.34 -26.92 0.40
N TYR A 320 7.52 -26.36 0.69
CA TYR A 320 8.20 -26.58 1.97
C TYR A 320 7.37 -26.12 3.17
N VAL A 321 6.71 -24.96 3.08
CA VAL A 321 5.85 -24.44 4.14
C VAL A 321 4.66 -25.37 4.39
N ILE A 322 4.02 -25.87 3.34
CA ILE A 322 2.88 -26.79 3.45
C ILE A 322 3.31 -28.13 4.05
N ASP A 323 4.40 -28.73 3.53
CA ASP A 323 4.92 -30.00 4.04
C ASP A 323 5.28 -29.91 5.52
N PHE A 324 5.85 -28.78 5.95
CA PHE A 324 6.20 -28.54 7.35
C PHE A 324 4.99 -28.54 8.29
N PHE A 325 3.86 -27.99 7.84
CA PHE A 325 2.65 -27.85 8.64
C PHE A 325 1.67 -29.02 8.52
N ASN A 326 1.78 -29.87 7.49
CA ASN A 326 0.81 -30.92 7.16
C ASN A 326 0.49 -31.87 8.34
N ASP A 327 1.48 -32.19 9.17
CA ASP A 327 1.33 -33.10 10.33
C ASP A 327 1.20 -32.35 11.67
N LYS A 328 1.14 -31.02 11.66
CA LYS A 328 1.20 -30.14 12.86
C LYS A 328 -0.04 -29.26 13.01
N ILE A 329 -1.14 -29.60 12.32
CA ILE A 329 -2.38 -28.81 12.31
C ILE A 329 -3.23 -29.18 13.54
N ASP A 330 -3.08 -28.45 14.64
CA ASP A 330 -3.77 -28.75 15.90
C ASP A 330 -4.67 -27.61 16.41
N THR A 331 -4.61 -26.43 15.78
CA THR A 331 -5.43 -25.27 16.13
C THR A 331 -6.16 -24.69 14.91
N THR A 332 -7.31 -24.05 15.17
CA THR A 332 -8.13 -23.38 14.14
C THR A 332 -7.35 -22.29 13.39
N GLU A 333 -6.40 -21.62 14.04
CA GLU A 333 -5.57 -20.57 13.43
C GLU A 333 -4.54 -21.15 12.45
N LEU A 334 -3.89 -22.28 12.80
CA LEU A 334 -3.00 -23.02 11.90
C LEU A 334 -3.74 -23.60 10.70
N GLN A 335 -4.99 -24.04 10.88
CA GLN A 335 -5.85 -24.48 9.79
C GLN A 335 -6.11 -23.36 8.78
N ILE A 336 -6.38 -22.13 9.25
CA ILE A 336 -6.60 -20.97 8.37
C ILE A 336 -5.30 -20.60 7.64
N TYR A 337 -4.16 -20.57 8.33
CA TYR A 337 -2.87 -20.25 7.71
C TYR A 337 -2.46 -21.29 6.66
N PHE A 338 -2.56 -22.58 7.01
CA PHE A 338 -2.31 -23.69 6.11
C PHE A 338 -3.22 -23.60 4.88
N TYR A 339 -4.51 -23.32 5.09
CA TYR A 339 -5.48 -23.17 4.02
C TYR A 339 -5.15 -22.02 3.06
N ASN A 340 -4.80 -20.84 3.57
CA ASN A 340 -4.42 -19.69 2.75
C ASN A 340 -3.14 -19.99 1.96
N THR A 341 -2.15 -20.59 2.61
CA THR A 341 -0.87 -20.98 1.98
C THR A 341 -1.08 -22.02 0.87
N LEU A 342 -1.96 -23.01 1.11
CA LEU A 342 -2.33 -24.03 0.14
C LEU A 342 -3.12 -23.44 -1.04
N THR A 343 -3.93 -22.40 -0.80
CA THR A 343 -4.67 -21.66 -1.83
C THR A 343 -3.71 -20.89 -2.74
N ASP A 344 -2.72 -20.20 -2.17
CA ASP A 344 -1.67 -19.51 -2.93
C ASP A 344 -0.85 -20.49 -3.78
N LEU A 345 -0.46 -21.64 -3.22
CA LEU A 345 0.26 -22.68 -3.96
C LEU A 345 -0.58 -23.24 -5.12
N ALA A 346 -1.87 -23.50 -4.89
CA ALA A 346 -2.76 -23.96 -5.95
C ALA A 346 -2.86 -22.93 -7.08
N GLN A 347 -2.91 -21.64 -6.76
CA GLN A 347 -2.91 -20.56 -7.74
C GLN A 347 -1.59 -20.50 -8.52
N LEU A 348 -0.44 -20.64 -7.84
CA LEU A 348 0.87 -20.73 -8.49
C LEU A 348 0.95 -21.89 -9.47
N TYR A 349 0.47 -23.08 -9.08
CA TYR A 349 0.44 -24.24 -9.96
C TYR A 349 -0.47 -24.06 -11.18
N LEU A 350 -1.62 -23.40 -11.02
CA LEU A 350 -2.48 -23.06 -12.14
C LEU A 350 -1.79 -22.08 -13.12
N ILE A 351 -1.17 -21.02 -12.61
CA ILE A 351 -0.47 -20.01 -13.41
C ILE A 351 0.71 -20.64 -14.17
N THR A 352 1.47 -21.50 -13.51
CA THR A 352 2.65 -22.15 -14.08
C THR A 352 2.35 -23.43 -14.86
N LYS A 353 1.06 -23.83 -14.95
CA LYS A 353 0.61 -25.09 -15.57
C LYS A 353 1.30 -26.33 -14.99
N ASN A 354 1.56 -26.32 -13.68
CA ASN A 354 2.18 -27.42 -12.97
C ASN A 354 1.21 -28.60 -12.81
N GLU A 355 1.69 -29.83 -12.99
CA GLU A 355 0.90 -31.06 -12.92
C GLU A 355 0.28 -31.31 -11.53
N LYS A 356 0.90 -30.76 -10.47
CA LYS A 356 0.41 -30.87 -9.09
C LYS A 356 -0.88 -30.06 -8.84
N ALA A 357 -1.24 -29.12 -9.73
CA ALA A 357 -2.39 -28.22 -9.57
C ALA A 357 -3.70 -28.94 -9.19
N ILE A 358 -4.02 -30.03 -9.91
CA ILE A 358 -5.29 -30.73 -9.72
C ILE A 358 -5.37 -31.42 -8.35
N ASN A 359 -4.27 -32.01 -7.88
CA ASN A 359 -4.25 -32.69 -6.59
C ASN A 359 -4.40 -31.67 -5.44
N THR A 360 -3.73 -30.51 -5.55
CA THR A 360 -3.85 -29.42 -4.58
C THR A 360 -5.27 -28.85 -4.54
N LEU A 361 -5.91 -28.67 -5.70
CA LEU A 361 -7.31 -28.21 -5.78
C LEU A 361 -8.29 -29.19 -5.12
N ILE A 362 -8.11 -30.50 -5.34
CA ILE A 362 -8.95 -31.54 -4.73
C ILE A 362 -8.78 -31.52 -3.21
N LEU A 363 -7.55 -31.38 -2.71
CA LEU A 363 -7.27 -31.25 -1.29
C LEU A 363 -7.98 -30.01 -0.71
N LEU A 364 -7.85 -28.84 -1.33
CA LEU A 364 -8.55 -27.63 -0.90
C LEU A 364 -10.07 -27.79 -0.91
N PHE A 365 -10.63 -28.46 -1.92
CA PHE A 365 -12.06 -28.74 -2.02
C PHE A 365 -12.55 -29.64 -0.88
N SER A 366 -11.72 -30.58 -0.42
CA SER A 366 -12.03 -31.44 0.72
C SER A 366 -11.95 -30.72 2.07
N LEU A 367 -11.06 -29.71 2.19
CA LEU A 367 -10.85 -28.96 3.43
C LEU A 367 -11.91 -27.88 3.66
N LYS A 368 -12.44 -27.28 2.58
CA LYS A 368 -13.48 -26.24 2.66
C LYS A 368 -14.69 -26.71 1.87
N ASN A 369 -15.75 -27.09 2.58
CA ASN A 369 -17.06 -27.44 2.01
C ASN A 369 -17.53 -26.39 0.99
N ASN A 370 -17.18 -26.58 -0.29
CA ASN A 370 -17.84 -26.06 -1.49
C ASN A 370 -17.52 -24.62 -1.95
N SER A 371 -16.24 -24.21 -1.92
CA SER A 371 -15.82 -23.04 -2.73
C SER A 371 -16.16 -23.25 -4.20
N ARG A 372 -16.96 -22.33 -4.76
CA ARG A 372 -17.43 -22.35 -6.14
C ARG A 372 -16.25 -22.30 -7.12
N GLU A 373 -15.28 -21.47 -6.81
CA GLU A 373 -14.11 -21.18 -7.62
C GLU A 373 -13.22 -22.42 -7.76
N ILE A 374 -12.98 -23.12 -6.65
CA ILE A 374 -12.18 -24.35 -6.63
C ILE A 374 -12.89 -25.45 -7.42
N LEU A 375 -14.20 -25.61 -7.24
CA LEU A 375 -15.01 -26.56 -7.99
C LEU A 375 -14.95 -26.31 -9.50
N ILE A 376 -15.07 -25.05 -9.92
CA ILE A 376 -15.00 -24.66 -11.34
C ILE A 376 -13.63 -25.02 -11.94
N GLN A 377 -12.52 -24.81 -11.22
CA GLN A 377 -11.18 -25.18 -11.70
C GLN A 377 -11.00 -26.70 -11.82
N ILE A 378 -11.52 -27.48 -10.86
CA ILE A 378 -11.49 -28.96 -10.91
C ILE A 378 -12.31 -29.46 -12.11
N ILE A 379 -13.52 -28.92 -12.30
CA ILE A 379 -14.40 -29.27 -13.42
C ILE A 379 -13.72 -28.94 -14.75
N LYS A 380 -13.11 -27.76 -14.88
CA LYS A 380 -12.35 -27.37 -16.07
C LYS A 380 -11.30 -28.41 -16.42
N TYR A 381 -10.44 -28.76 -15.46
CA TYR A 381 -9.36 -29.72 -15.67
C TYR A 381 -9.87 -31.06 -16.19
N TYR A 382 -10.90 -31.63 -15.55
CA TYR A 382 -11.45 -32.92 -15.98
C TYR A 382 -12.25 -32.84 -17.28
N THR A 383 -12.84 -31.70 -17.59
CA THR A 383 -13.57 -31.47 -18.85
C THR A 383 -12.59 -31.37 -20.02
N GLU A 384 -11.46 -30.67 -19.85
CA GLU A 384 -10.37 -30.60 -20.84
C GLU A 384 -9.73 -31.97 -21.11
N LYS A 385 -9.65 -32.83 -20.09
CA LYS A 385 -9.17 -34.22 -20.20
C LYS A 385 -10.26 -35.22 -20.58
N GLU A 386 -11.46 -34.76 -20.88
CA GLU A 386 -12.62 -35.58 -21.28
C GLU A 386 -13.02 -36.66 -20.24
N LYS A 387 -12.68 -36.44 -18.97
CA LYS A 387 -13.02 -37.30 -17.83
C LYS A 387 -14.35 -36.89 -17.21
N ILE A 388 -15.44 -36.99 -17.99
CA ILE A 388 -16.78 -36.53 -17.59
C ILE A 388 -17.31 -37.22 -16.32
N HIS A 389 -16.97 -38.49 -16.10
CA HIS A 389 -17.33 -39.20 -14.86
C HIS A 389 -16.75 -38.52 -13.60
N ARG A 390 -15.55 -37.91 -13.67
CA ARG A 390 -14.98 -37.13 -12.56
C ARG A 390 -15.70 -35.80 -12.38
N VAL A 391 -16.09 -35.14 -13.46
CA VAL A 391 -16.91 -33.91 -13.41
C VAL A 391 -18.22 -34.18 -12.65
N ILE A 392 -18.93 -35.25 -13.02
CA ILE A 392 -20.17 -35.66 -12.34
C ILE A 392 -19.93 -35.99 -10.86
N TYR A 393 -18.82 -36.68 -10.56
CA TYR A 393 -18.45 -37.01 -9.18
C TYR A 393 -18.30 -35.75 -8.30
N PHE A 394 -17.54 -34.74 -8.74
CA PHE A 394 -17.33 -33.52 -7.94
C PHE A 394 -18.60 -32.65 -7.86
N LEU A 395 -19.40 -32.61 -8.93
CA LEU A 395 -20.67 -31.90 -8.93
C LEU A 395 -21.70 -32.50 -7.96
N ASN A 396 -21.82 -33.83 -7.92
CA ASN A 396 -22.76 -34.51 -7.02
C ASN A 396 -22.34 -34.44 -5.55
N ASN A 397 -21.05 -34.27 -5.27
CA ASN A 397 -20.53 -34.10 -3.91
C ASN A 397 -20.42 -32.62 -3.48
N SER A 398 -20.84 -31.69 -4.33
CA SER A 398 -20.90 -30.27 -4.00
C SER A 398 -22.26 -29.89 -3.42
N THR A 399 -22.29 -29.08 -2.34
CA THR A 399 -23.53 -28.44 -1.85
C THR A 399 -23.79 -27.07 -2.49
N ASN A 400 -23.03 -26.71 -3.53
CA ASN A 400 -23.12 -25.39 -4.18
C ASN A 400 -24.28 -25.33 -5.18
N ASN A 401 -25.33 -24.58 -4.84
CA ASN A 401 -26.54 -24.44 -5.66
C ASN A 401 -26.54 -23.18 -6.53
N SER A 402 -25.38 -22.62 -6.87
CA SER A 402 -25.35 -21.45 -7.75
C SER A 402 -25.93 -21.78 -9.13
N PRO A 403 -26.67 -20.85 -9.78
CA PRO A 403 -27.35 -21.11 -11.06
C PRO A 403 -26.44 -21.70 -12.14
N ASP A 404 -25.19 -21.21 -12.22
CA ASP A 404 -24.21 -21.70 -13.18
C ASP A 404 -23.79 -23.16 -12.91
N ILE A 405 -23.67 -23.56 -11.65
CA ILE A 405 -23.32 -24.93 -11.26
C ILE A 405 -24.48 -25.89 -11.55
N LEU A 406 -25.73 -25.46 -11.28
CA LEU A 406 -26.92 -26.23 -11.64
C LEU A 406 -27.04 -26.44 -13.15
N GLU A 407 -26.69 -25.45 -13.95
CA GLU A 407 -26.64 -25.56 -15.41
C GLU A 407 -25.53 -26.54 -15.87
N ILE A 408 -24.35 -26.51 -15.24
CA ILE A 408 -23.28 -27.49 -15.50
C ILE A 408 -23.73 -28.91 -15.11
N ILE A 409 -24.46 -29.07 -14.00
CA ILE A 409 -25.04 -30.36 -13.58
C ILE A 409 -26.00 -30.87 -14.65
N GLU A 410 -26.88 -30.00 -15.16
CA GLU A 410 -27.83 -30.37 -16.20
C GLU A 410 -27.13 -30.77 -17.51
N LEU A 411 -26.10 -30.01 -17.93
CA LEU A 411 -25.31 -30.29 -19.12
C LEU A 411 -24.51 -31.60 -18.99
N SER A 412 -23.92 -31.87 -17.82
CA SER A 412 -23.13 -33.08 -17.56
C SER A 412 -23.99 -34.35 -17.50
N LYS A 413 -25.24 -34.27 -17.04
CA LYS A 413 -26.19 -35.40 -16.97
C LYS A 413 -26.75 -35.80 -18.33
N LYS A 414 -26.86 -34.87 -19.28
CA LYS A 414 -27.50 -35.13 -20.58
C LYS A 414 -26.60 -35.86 -21.59
N ASN A 415 -25.31 -36.12 -21.30
CA ASN A 415 -24.33 -36.62 -22.29
C ASN A 415 -24.21 -35.74 -23.56
N ILE A 416 -24.71 -34.51 -23.53
CA ILE A 416 -24.79 -33.64 -24.70
C ILE A 416 -23.50 -32.82 -24.83
N ASN A 417 -22.75 -33.15 -25.88
CA ASN A 417 -21.64 -32.41 -26.47
C ASN A 417 -20.61 -31.84 -25.47
N VAL A 418 -19.51 -32.58 -25.29
CA VAL A 418 -18.34 -32.20 -24.47
C VAL A 418 -17.85 -30.78 -24.80
N ASP A 419 -17.96 -30.32 -26.05
CA ASP A 419 -17.53 -28.98 -26.44
C ASP A 419 -18.43 -27.88 -25.89
N ARG A 420 -19.74 -28.14 -25.76
CA ARG A 420 -20.67 -27.21 -25.11
C ARG A 420 -20.37 -27.07 -23.62
N LEU A 421 -20.04 -28.19 -22.96
CA LEU A 421 -19.61 -28.19 -21.57
C LEU A 421 -18.26 -27.46 -21.41
N LYS A 422 -17.27 -27.75 -22.27
CA LYS A 422 -15.97 -27.04 -22.30
C LYS A 422 -16.16 -25.53 -22.43
N ASN A 423 -16.98 -25.07 -23.38
CA ASN A 423 -17.23 -23.65 -23.61
C ASN A 423 -17.88 -22.97 -22.40
N LYS A 424 -18.88 -23.63 -21.78
CA LYS A 424 -19.56 -23.08 -20.60
C LYS A 424 -18.62 -22.99 -19.39
N VAL A 425 -17.85 -24.05 -19.13
CA VAL A 425 -16.90 -24.07 -18.01
C VAL A 425 -15.80 -23.02 -18.24
N ASN A 426 -15.26 -22.90 -19.45
CA ASN A 426 -14.25 -21.89 -19.77
C ASN A 426 -14.76 -20.45 -19.59
N ALA A 427 -16.04 -20.18 -19.89
CA ALA A 427 -16.64 -18.86 -19.66
C ALA A 427 -16.75 -18.48 -18.18
N LEU A 428 -16.74 -19.45 -17.27
CA LEU A 428 -16.86 -19.23 -15.83
C LEU A 428 -15.51 -19.15 -15.10
N VAL A 429 -14.42 -19.52 -15.77
CA VAL A 429 -13.09 -19.62 -15.18
C VAL A 429 -12.40 -18.27 -15.18
N LYS A 430 -12.06 -17.77 -13.99
CA LYS A 430 -11.12 -16.65 -13.81
C LYS A 430 -9.69 -17.18 -13.80
N THR A 431 -8.71 -16.31 -14.08
CA THR A 431 -7.26 -16.63 -14.13
C THR A 431 -6.64 -17.01 -12.77
N GLY A 432 -7.43 -17.19 -11.72
CA GLY A 432 -6.97 -17.54 -10.38
C GLY A 432 -8.08 -18.10 -9.49
N ILE A 433 -7.70 -18.48 -8.27
CA ILE A 433 -8.62 -18.94 -7.21
C ILE A 433 -8.80 -17.74 -6.26
N TYR A 434 -9.83 -16.92 -6.49
CA TYR A 434 -10.15 -15.80 -5.59
C TYR A 434 -11.15 -16.31 -4.56
N VAL A 435 -10.65 -16.73 -3.39
CA VAL A 435 -11.46 -17.31 -2.31
C VAL A 435 -12.12 -16.24 -1.45
#